data_AF-A0A315B2P0-F1
#
_entry.id   AF-A0A315B2P0-F1
#
_cell.length_a   1.000
_cell.length_b   1.000
_cell.length_c   1.000
_cell.angle_alpha   90.00
_cell.angle_beta   90.00
_cell.angle_gamma   90.00
#
_symmetry.space_group_name_H-M   'P 1'
#
loop_
_entity.id
_entity.type
_entity.pdbx_description
1 polymer ?
#
loop_
_entity_poly.entity_id
_entity_poly.type
_entity_poly.pdbx_seq_one_letter_code
_entity_poly.pdbx_strand_id
1 'polypeptide(L)'
;MDTSRQTDRLAIEAKSIRTSAYERLQAAINHLQRSMYEMECYQEKLEEAASDRERSQVLNWAINHLICNIQPNLRIDLLATSQAELAVMAAQGATE
;
A
#
# COMPACT_ATOMS: atom_id res chain seq x y z
N MET A 1 -29.82 22.76 -19.30
CA MET A 1 -28.38 23.04 -19.14
C MET A 1 -27.81 22.54 -17.81
N ASP A 2 -28.59 22.46 -16.72
CA ASP A 2 -28.10 21.97 -15.41
C ASP A 2 -27.75 20.48 -15.37
N THR A 3 -28.52 19.63 -16.06
CA THR A 3 -28.33 18.18 -16.02
C THR A 3 -26.99 17.75 -16.61
N SER A 4 -26.53 18.40 -17.68
CA SER A 4 -25.23 18.11 -18.31
C SER A 4 -24.06 18.40 -17.37
N ARG A 5 -24.10 19.54 -16.68
CA ARG A 5 -23.04 19.94 -15.72
C ARG A 5 -22.98 19.00 -14.51
N GLN A 6 -24.13 18.48 -14.08
CA GLN A 6 -24.21 17.51 -13.00
C GLN A 6 -23.60 16.17 -13.41
N THR A 7 -23.85 15.69 -14.62
CA THR A 7 -23.26 14.45 -15.14
C THR A 7 -21.74 14.57 -15.28
N ASP A 8 -21.26 15.69 -15.80
CA ASP A 8 -19.82 15.95 -15.95
C ASP A 8 -19.10 15.96 -14.59
N ARG A 9 -19.73 16.57 -13.58
CA ARG A 9 -19.18 16.58 -12.21
C ARG A 9 -19.08 15.17 -11.62
N LEU A 10 -20.11 14.35 -11.76
CA LEU A 10 -20.13 12.97 -11.28
C LEU A 10 -19.06 12.12 -11.98
N ALA A 11 -18.87 12.32 -13.28
CA ALA A 11 -17.83 11.62 -14.05
C ALA A 11 -16.41 12.01 -13.59
N ILE A 12 -16.18 13.29 -13.30
CA ILE A 12 -14.89 13.78 -12.77
C ILE A 12 -14.62 13.19 -11.39
N GLU A 13 -15.62 13.18 -10.51
CA GLU A 13 -15.52 12.63 -9.16
C GLU A 13 -15.23 11.12 -9.21
N ALA A 14 -15.96 10.37 -10.03
CA ALA A 14 -15.74 8.95 -10.25
C ALA A 14 -14.31 8.65 -10.72
N LYS A 15 -13.81 9.44 -11.69
CA LYS A 15 -12.43 9.30 -12.17
C LYS A 15 -11.42 9.59 -11.06
N SER A 16 -11.64 10.64 -10.27
CA SER A 16 -10.77 11.00 -9.16
C SER A 16 -10.68 9.90 -8.11
N ILE A 17 -11.80 9.28 -7.74
CA ILE A 17 -11.84 8.18 -6.77
C ILE A 17 -11.04 6.98 -7.28
N ARG A 18 -11.23 6.59 -8.55
CA ARG A 18 -10.49 5.49 -9.18
C ARG A 18 -8.98 5.77 -9.22
N THR A 19 -8.59 6.99 -9.59
CA THR A 19 -7.17 7.39 -9.58
C THR A 19 -6.58 7.32 -8.17
N SER A 20 -7.29 7.82 -7.16
CA SER A 20 -6.78 7.78 -5.78
C SER A 20 -6.63 6.35 -5.27
N ALA A 21 -7.57 5.46 -5.59
CA ALA A 21 -7.47 4.05 -5.25
C ALA A 21 -6.23 3.39 -5.89
N TYR A 22 -5.99 3.67 -7.18
CA TYR A 22 -4.80 3.19 -7.90
C TYR A 22 -3.50 3.70 -7.26
N GLU A 23 -3.41 5.00 -6.97
CA GLU A 23 -2.23 5.63 -6.37
C GLU A 23 -1.93 5.06 -4.98
N ARG A 24 -2.95 4.83 -4.16
CA ARG A 24 -2.81 4.23 -2.82
C ARG A 24 -2.31 2.79 -2.91
N LEU A 25 -2.84 2.00 -3.86
CA LEU A 25 -2.35 0.65 -4.10
C LEU A 25 -0.89 0.67 -4.59
N GLN A 26 -0.55 1.57 -5.50
CA GLN A 26 0.83 1.74 -5.97
C GLN A 26 1.77 2.14 -4.83
N ALA A 27 1.34 3.00 -3.91
CA ALA A 27 2.12 3.37 -2.74
C ALA A 27 2.38 2.17 -1.82
N ALA A 28 1.39 1.32 -1.59
CA ALA A 28 1.54 0.09 -0.83
C ALA A 28 2.52 -0.89 -1.52
N ILE A 29 2.43 -1.06 -2.85
CA ILE A 29 3.37 -1.86 -3.64
C ILE A 29 4.79 -1.32 -3.49
N ASN A 30 4.99 -0.01 -3.65
CA ASN A 30 6.30 0.62 -3.53
C ASN A 30 6.90 0.41 -2.13
N HIS A 31 6.06 0.40 -1.09
CA HIS A 31 6.50 0.11 0.27
C HIS A 31 6.94 -1.36 0.43
N LEU A 32 6.15 -2.31 -0.09
CA LEU A 32 6.51 -3.73 -0.10
C LEU A 32 7.82 -3.98 -0.83
N GLN A 33 8.04 -3.33 -1.97
CA GLN A 33 9.29 -3.46 -2.73
C GLN A 33 10.51 -2.98 -1.94
N ARG A 34 10.40 -1.83 -1.25
CA ARG A 34 11.48 -1.35 -0.36
C ARG A 34 11.72 -2.30 0.80
N SER A 35 10.65 -2.80 1.40
CA SER A 35 10.75 -3.74 2.52
C SER A 35 11.37 -5.06 2.09
N MET A 36 11.05 -5.53 0.88
CA MET A 36 11.68 -6.71 0.27
C MET A 36 13.20 -6.51 0.11
N TYR A 37 13.62 -5.36 -0.43
CA TYR A 37 15.04 -5.03 -0.55
C TYR A 37 15.76 -5.02 0.82
N GLU A 38 15.14 -4.43 1.84
CA GLU A 38 15.70 -4.45 3.20
C GLU A 38 15.83 -5.87 3.76
N MET A 39 14.87 -6.75 3.48
CA MET A 39 14.93 -8.16 3.86
C MET A 39 16.04 -8.92 3.14
N GLU A 40 16.28 -8.62 1.86
CA GLU A 40 17.42 -9.16 1.10
C GLU A 40 18.75 -8.70 1.71
N CYS A 41 18.88 -7.42 2.11
CA CYS A 41 20.07 -6.96 2.82
C CYS A 41 20.29 -7.65 4.18
N TYR A 42 19.22 -7.97 4.92
CA TYR A 42 19.35 -8.76 6.14
C TYR A 42 19.76 -10.21 5.84
N GLN A 43 19.31 -10.79 4.73
CA GLN A 43 19.72 -12.12 4.30
C GLN A 43 21.23 -12.16 3.99
N GLU A 44 21.75 -11.19 3.23
CA GLU A 44 23.18 -11.07 2.94
C GLU A 44 24.00 -10.95 4.24
N LYS A 45 23.58 -10.06 5.16
CA LYS A 45 24.25 -9.89 6.47
C LYS A 45 24.22 -11.15 7.32
N LEU A 46 23.17 -11.96 7.20
CA LEU A 46 23.04 -13.22 7.93
C LEU A 46 24.06 -14.26 7.44
N GLU A 47 24.29 -14.29 6.13
CA GLU A 47 25.28 -15.16 5.48
C GLU A 47 26.71 -14.74 5.85
N GLU A 48 27.00 -13.44 5.82
CA GLU A 48 28.32 -12.87 6.11
C GLU A 48 28.71 -12.89 7.60
N ALA A 49 27.75 -13.06 8.52
CA ALA A 49 27.99 -13.00 9.95
C ALA A 49 29.05 -14.01 10.43
N ALA A 50 29.98 -13.56 11.27
CA ALA A 50 31.10 -14.39 11.74
C ALA A 50 30.68 -15.35 12.88
N SER A 51 29.58 -15.06 13.57
CA SER A 51 29.11 -15.85 14.70
C SER A 51 27.59 -16.01 14.73
N ASP A 52 27.12 -17.07 15.38
CA ASP A 52 25.67 -17.30 15.56
C ASP A 52 25.02 -16.24 16.45
N ARG A 53 25.81 -15.58 17.31
CA ARG A 53 25.36 -14.41 18.06
C ARG A 53 25.02 -13.25 17.13
N GLU A 54 25.87 -12.96 16.15
CA GLU A 54 25.60 -11.93 15.14
C GLU A 54 24.41 -12.33 14.26
N ARG A 55 24.31 -13.61 13.85
CA ARG A 55 23.14 -14.11 13.10
C ARG A 55 21.84 -13.89 13.87
N SER A 56 21.83 -14.19 15.17
CA SER A 56 20.68 -13.92 16.04
C SER A 56 20.31 -12.43 16.08
N GLN A 57 21.30 -11.52 16.06
CA GLN A 57 21.04 -10.08 16.02
C GLN A 57 20.46 -9.64 14.67
N VAL A 58 21.00 -10.15 13.55
CA VAL A 58 20.48 -9.87 12.21
C VAL A 58 19.02 -10.32 12.08
N LEU A 59 18.70 -11.53 12.56
CA LEU A 59 17.31 -12.00 12.60
C LEU A 59 16.41 -11.12 13.48
N ASN A 60 16.91 -10.64 14.63
CA ASN A 60 16.16 -9.71 15.46
C ASN A 60 15.88 -8.37 14.75
N TRP A 61 16.84 -7.85 13.97
CA TRP A 61 16.62 -6.65 13.16
C TRP A 61 15.60 -6.89 12.03
N ALA A 62 15.67 -8.03 11.36
CA ALA A 62 14.70 -8.42 10.35
C ALA A 62 13.28 -8.52 10.93
N ILE A 63 13.13 -9.20 12.08
CA ILE A 63 11.84 -9.29 12.81
C ILE A 63 11.33 -7.89 13.17
N ASN A 64 12.19 -7.03 13.71
CA ASN A 64 11.81 -5.66 14.03
C ASN A 64 11.36 -4.88 12.79
N HIS A 65 12.03 -5.05 11.64
CA HIS A 65 11.62 -4.41 10.38
C HIS A 65 10.24 -4.91 9.92
N LEU A 66 9.98 -6.21 9.95
CA LEU A 66 8.69 -6.80 9.57
C LEU A 66 7.54 -6.23 10.41
N ILE A 67 7.71 -6.15 11.73
CA ILE A 67 6.64 -5.73 12.65
C ILE A 67 6.47 -4.20 12.64
N CYS A 68 7.57 -3.46 12.74
CA CYS A 68 7.52 -2.02 12.96
C CYS A 68 7.42 -1.22 11.65
N ASN A 69 7.94 -1.74 10.53
CA ASN A 69 8.04 -0.96 9.29
C ASN A 69 7.08 -1.41 8.21
N ILE A 70 6.71 -2.69 8.10
CA ILE A 70 5.79 -3.12 7.04
C ILE A 70 4.35 -2.77 7.42
N GLN A 71 3.84 -3.34 8.52
CA GLN A 71 2.42 -3.27 8.85
C GLN A 71 1.86 -1.83 8.96
N PRO A 72 2.54 -0.87 9.63
CA PRO A 72 2.00 0.49 9.75
C PRO A 72 2.06 1.28 8.44
N ASN A 73 3.05 1.01 7.59
CA ASN A 73 3.32 1.83 6.40
C ASN A 73 2.60 1.35 5.14
N LEU A 74 1.98 0.17 5.17
CA LEU A 74 1.06 -0.27 4.10
C LEU A 74 -0.22 0.58 4.04
N ARG A 75 -0.50 1.39 5.08
CA ARG A 75 -1.65 2.30 5.13
C ARG A 75 -2.96 1.62 4.74
N ILE A 76 -3.21 0.46 5.36
CA ILE A 76 -4.41 -0.37 5.14
C ILE A 76 -5.68 0.45 5.36
N ASP A 77 -5.64 1.44 6.24
CA ASP A 77 -6.70 2.42 6.47
C ASP A 77 -7.10 3.17 5.18
N LEU A 78 -6.11 3.63 4.40
CA LEU A 78 -6.37 4.36 3.15
C LEU A 78 -6.87 3.43 2.05
N LEU A 79 -6.35 2.19 1.99
CA LEU A 79 -6.83 1.17 1.05
C LEU A 79 -8.29 0.79 1.36
N ALA A 80 -8.63 0.59 2.63
CA ALA A 80 -10.00 0.31 3.07
C ALA A 80 -10.94 1.48 2.75
N THR A 81 -10.46 2.72 2.91
CA THR A 81 -11.23 3.92 2.55
C THR A 81 -11.54 3.93 1.05
N SER A 82 -10.53 3.70 0.20
CA SER A 82 -10.75 3.65 -1.25
C SER A 82 -11.63 2.48 -1.68
N GLN A 83 -11.52 1.33 -1.00
CA GLN A 83 -12.41 0.21 -1.23
C GLN A 83 -13.87 0.58 -0.91
N ALA A 84 -14.11 1.27 0.21
CA ALA A 84 -15.45 1.74 0.57
C ALA A 84 -15.99 2.79 -0.43
N GLU A 85 -15.17 3.76 -0.84
CA GLU A 85 -15.54 4.77 -1.85
C GLU A 85 -15.97 4.13 -3.17
N LEU A 86 -15.18 3.15 -3.66
CA LEU A 86 -15.50 2.39 -4.86
C LEU A 86 -16.78 1.55 -4.70
N ALA A 87 -17.00 0.94 -3.53
CA ALA A 87 -18.21 0.16 -3.26
C ALA A 87 -19.48 1.05 -3.27
N VAL A 88 -19.38 2.27 -2.73
CA VAL A 88 -20.48 3.25 -2.78
C VAL A 88 -20.77 3.66 -4.21
N MET A 89 -19.74 3.95 -5.02
CA MET A 89 -19.91 4.25 -6.45
C MET A 89 -20.59 3.11 -7.21
N ALA A 90 -20.17 1.86 -6.96
CA ALA A 90 -20.76 0.69 -7.58
C ALA A 90 -22.25 0.54 -7.22
N ALA A 91 -22.61 0.77 -5.96
CA ALA A 91 -24.00 0.72 -5.51
C ALA A 91 -24.88 1.84 -6.12
N GLN A 92 -24.27 2.98 -6.49
CA GLN A 92 -24.95 4.10 -7.16
C GLN A 92 -25.14 3.89 -8.67
N GLY A 93 -24.72 2.73 -9.21
CA GLY A 93 -24.87 2.42 -10.64
C GLY A 93 -23.87 3.17 -11.53
N ALA A 94 -22.77 3.68 -10.97
CA ALA A 94 -21.67 4.21 -11.76
C ALA A 94 -20.98 3.05 -12.49
N THR A 95 -21.44 2.72 -13.69
CA THR A 95 -20.78 1.77 -14.59
C THR A 95 -19.40 2.31 -15.00
N GLU A 96 -18.47 1.37 -15.27
CA GLU A 96 -17.07 1.59 -15.61
C GLU A 96 -16.83 2.73 -16.63
#